data_AF-A0A959KMV7-F1
#
_entry.id   AF-A0A959KMV7-F1
#
_cell.length_a   1.000
_cell.length_b   1.000
_cell.length_c   1.000
_cell.angle_alpha   90.00
_cell.angle_beta   90.00
_cell.angle_gamma   90.00
#
_symmetry.space_group_name_H-M   'P 1'
#
loop_
_entity.id
_entity.type
_entity.pdbx_description
1 polymer ?
#
loop_
_entity_poly.entity_id
_entity_poly.type
_entity_poly.pdbx_seq_one_letter_code
_entity_poly.pdbx_strand_id
1 'polypeptide(L)'
;MPARLLPLLFVLLLFGCYDQSARQENAGWSDFSSEKMSFEEDQATAGEADDAPIERQIIRTADYRIQVADVGASAARIEETVKKHGGYISSQELNNSSYELNTHFVIRVPNQQLDSLLEAVGREATFT
;
A
#
# COMPACT_ATOMS: atom_id res chain seq x y z
N MET A 1 -54.41 22.66 -15.68
CA MET A 1 -53.21 23.40 -15.20
C MET A 1 -52.02 22.42 -15.22
N PRO A 2 -50.81 22.90 -15.55
CA PRO A 2 -50.07 22.43 -16.73
C PRO A 2 -49.25 21.16 -16.52
N ALA A 3 -49.74 20.06 -17.08
CA ALA A 3 -49.00 18.83 -17.31
C ALA A 3 -48.09 18.97 -18.55
N ARG A 4 -47.05 19.80 -18.49
CA ARG A 4 -45.95 19.88 -19.50
C ARG A 4 -44.61 20.40 -18.92
N LEU A 5 -44.36 20.25 -17.62
CA LEU A 5 -43.07 20.61 -16.98
C LEU A 5 -42.08 19.45 -16.86
N LEU A 6 -42.50 18.21 -17.17
CA LEU A 6 -41.65 17.02 -17.13
C LEU A 6 -40.55 16.97 -18.22
N PRO A 7 -40.70 17.51 -19.46
CA PRO A 7 -39.59 17.47 -20.41
C PRO A 7 -38.51 18.52 -20.10
N LEU A 8 -38.79 19.51 -19.23
CA LEU A 8 -37.83 20.58 -18.90
C LEU A 8 -36.76 20.13 -17.89
N LEU A 9 -37.05 19.13 -17.05
CA LEU A 9 -36.10 18.55 -16.08
C LEU A 9 -35.09 17.61 -16.76
N PHE A 10 -35.47 16.96 -17.86
CA PHE A 10 -34.64 15.96 -18.55
C PHE A 10 -33.59 16.60 -19.48
N VAL A 11 -33.84 17.82 -19.98
CA VAL A 11 -32.91 18.56 -20.84
C VAL A 11 -31.70 19.11 -20.07
N LEU A 12 -31.82 19.28 -18.74
CA LEU A 12 -30.76 19.82 -17.88
C LEU A 12 -29.68 18.78 -17.52
N LEU A 13 -29.94 17.49 -17.73
CA LEU A 13 -28.99 16.40 -17.45
C LEU A 13 -28.00 16.11 -18.59
N LEU A 14 -28.20 16.67 -19.79
CA LEU A 14 -27.33 16.43 -20.95
C LEU A 14 -26.27 17.51 -21.21
N PHE A 15 -26.20 18.56 -20.38
CA PHE A 15 -25.18 19.62 -20.48
C PHE A 15 -24.11 19.57 -19.38
N GLY A 16 -24.08 18.53 -18.55
CA GLY A 16 -23.13 18.39 -17.45
C GLY A 16 -22.02 17.38 -17.72
N CYS A 17 -21.05 17.72 -18.57
CA CYS A 17 -19.62 17.33 -18.52
C CYS A 17 -18.95 17.69 -19.87
N TYR A 18 -18.47 18.93 -19.96
CA TYR A 18 -17.38 19.30 -20.86
C TYR A 18 -16.22 19.76 -19.97
N ASP A 19 -15.49 18.78 -19.42
CA ASP A 19 -14.18 19.05 -18.84
C ASP A 19 -13.18 18.99 -20.00
N GLN A 20 -12.79 20.18 -20.43
CA GLN A 20 -11.88 20.43 -21.54
C GLN A 20 -10.48 20.01 -21.12
N SER A 21 -10.17 18.73 -21.33
CA SER A 21 -8.80 18.25 -21.46
C SER A 21 -8.20 18.89 -22.72
N ALA A 22 -7.79 20.16 -22.59
CA ALA A 22 -6.98 20.86 -23.55
C ALA A 22 -5.63 20.14 -23.63
N ARG A 23 -5.50 19.32 -24.66
CA ARG A 23 -4.25 18.95 -25.28
C ARG A 23 -3.55 20.26 -25.70
N GLN A 24 -2.64 20.75 -24.88
CA GLN A 24 -1.67 21.76 -25.28
C GLN A 24 -0.26 21.16 -25.25
N GLU A 25 0.27 21.07 -26.46
CA GLU A 25 1.63 20.78 -26.92
C GLU A 25 2.78 20.65 -25.91
N ASN A 26 3.46 19.52 -26.04
CA ASN A 26 4.84 19.30 -25.63
C ASN A 26 5.76 20.28 -26.40
N ALA A 27 6.10 21.41 -25.79
CA ALA A 27 7.18 22.28 -26.22
C ALA A 27 7.75 23.01 -25.00
N GLY A 28 9.07 23.00 -24.86
CA GLY A 28 9.76 23.94 -24.00
C GLY A 28 10.28 23.36 -22.69
N TRP A 29 11.32 22.54 -22.80
CA TRP A 29 12.45 22.69 -21.89
C TRP A 29 12.96 24.13 -21.98
N SER A 30 12.52 24.99 -21.07
CA SER A 30 13.30 26.11 -20.55
C SER A 30 12.39 26.91 -19.63
N ASP A 31 12.76 26.97 -18.35
CA ASP A 31 12.94 28.23 -17.62
C ASP A 31 12.69 27.99 -16.12
N PHE A 32 13.60 27.23 -15.50
CA PHE A 32 13.92 27.48 -14.10
C PHE A 32 15.11 28.44 -14.10
N SER A 33 14.84 29.69 -14.51
CA SER A 33 15.75 30.80 -14.28
C SER A 33 15.93 30.99 -12.79
N SER A 34 17.11 30.60 -12.32
CA SER A 34 18.03 31.54 -11.68
C SER A 34 17.39 32.50 -10.66
N GLU A 35 17.03 31.96 -9.50
CA GLU A 35 17.22 32.72 -8.27
C GLU A 35 18.48 32.19 -7.59
N LYS A 36 19.55 32.98 -7.73
CA LYS A 36 20.85 32.75 -7.12
C LYS A 36 20.70 32.70 -5.60
N MET A 37 20.86 31.53 -5.00
CA MET A 37 21.41 31.45 -3.64
C MET A 37 22.80 30.88 -3.75
N SER A 38 23.76 31.74 -3.45
CA SER A 38 25.19 31.48 -3.29
C SER A 38 25.41 30.25 -2.43
N PHE A 39 25.89 29.18 -3.05
CA PHE A 39 26.56 28.10 -2.37
C PHE A 39 28.04 28.27 -2.69
N GLU A 40 28.85 28.44 -1.64
CA GLU A 40 30.31 28.47 -1.77
C GLU A 40 30.78 27.15 -2.39
N GLU A 41 31.57 27.29 -3.44
CA GLU A 41 32.22 26.20 -4.16
C GLU A 41 33.32 25.63 -3.27
N ASP A 42 32.97 24.67 -2.41
CA ASP A 42 33.97 23.75 -1.87
C ASP A 42 34.25 22.70 -2.93
N GLN A 43 35.38 22.91 -3.60
CA GLN A 43 35.91 22.08 -4.67
C GLN A 43 36.37 20.73 -4.09
N ALA A 44 35.43 19.81 -3.90
CA ALA A 44 35.71 18.44 -3.52
C ALA A 44 35.63 17.54 -4.76
N THR A 45 36.81 17.22 -5.28
CA THR A 45 37.20 15.98 -5.97
C THR A 45 36.05 15.14 -6.57
N ALA A 46 36.02 15.08 -7.90
CA ALA A 46 35.34 14.01 -8.64
C ALA A 46 35.92 12.66 -8.18
N GLY A 47 35.32 12.08 -7.15
CA GLY A 47 35.55 10.70 -6.78
C GLY A 47 35.03 9.83 -7.89
N GLU A 48 35.86 8.91 -8.37
CA GLU A 48 35.41 7.75 -9.13
C GLU A 48 34.10 7.23 -8.53
N ALA A 49 33.05 7.17 -9.37
CA ALA A 49 31.84 6.45 -9.02
C ALA A 49 32.25 5.01 -8.76
N ASP A 50 32.34 4.67 -7.48
CA ASP A 50 32.55 3.32 -6.96
C ASP A 50 31.49 2.42 -7.61
N ASP A 51 31.90 1.64 -8.61
CA ASP A 51 31.12 0.58 -9.27
C ASP A 51 30.98 -0.61 -8.31
N ALA A 52 30.56 -0.32 -7.07
CA ALA A 52 30.20 -1.33 -6.11
C ALA A 52 28.96 -2.05 -6.67
N PRO A 53 29.01 -3.37 -6.86
CA PRO A 53 27.88 -4.12 -7.39
C PRO A 53 26.67 -3.91 -6.46
N ILE A 54 25.61 -3.32 -7.01
CA ILE A 54 24.35 -3.11 -6.28
C ILE A 54 23.78 -4.48 -5.92
N GLU A 55 23.93 -4.87 -4.65
CA GLU A 55 23.33 -6.09 -4.13
C GLU A 55 21.80 -5.94 -4.09
N ARG A 56 21.12 -6.66 -4.97
CA ARG A 56 19.66 -6.58 -5.10
C ARG A 56 18.99 -7.33 -3.95
N GLN A 57 18.19 -6.62 -3.17
CA GLN A 57 17.38 -7.24 -2.14
C GLN A 57 16.18 -8.00 -2.75
N ILE A 58 15.90 -9.19 -2.22
CA ILE A 58 14.72 -9.99 -2.59
C ILE A 58 13.62 -9.77 -1.55
N ILE A 59 12.50 -9.19 -1.98
CA ILE A 59 11.30 -9.07 -1.17
C ILE A 59 10.38 -10.26 -1.46
N ARG A 60 10.04 -11.02 -0.42
CA ARG A 60 9.10 -12.15 -0.51
C ARG A 60 7.78 -11.75 0.13
N THR A 61 6.69 -12.01 -0.58
CA THR A 61 5.32 -11.78 -0.10
C THR A 61 4.59 -13.12 -0.08
N ALA A 62 3.86 -13.39 1.00
CA ALA A 62 3.04 -14.58 1.15
C ALA A 62 1.66 -14.18 1.65
N ASP A 63 0.63 -14.66 0.96
CA ASP A 63 -0.76 -14.53 1.38
C ASP A 63 -1.19 -15.84 2.05
N TYR A 64 -1.67 -15.73 3.29
CA TYR A 64 -2.03 -16.90 4.09
C TYR A 64 -3.40 -16.70 4.74
N ARG A 65 -4.26 -17.71 4.62
CA ARG A 65 -5.60 -17.72 5.21
C ARG A 65 -5.83 -19.05 5.90
N ILE A 66 -6.21 -18.99 7.18
CA ILE A 66 -6.48 -20.16 8.00
C ILE A 66 -7.80 -19.98 8.75
N GLN A 67 -8.47 -21.08 9.02
CA GLN A 67 -9.60 -21.12 9.94
C GLN A 67 -9.09 -21.52 11.33
N VAL A 68 -9.62 -20.87 12.36
CA VAL A 68 -9.20 -21.10 13.75
C VAL A 68 -10.43 -21.32 14.62
N ALA A 69 -10.26 -22.04 15.72
CA ALA A 69 -11.35 -22.30 16.67
C ALA A 69 -11.83 -21.03 17.40
N ASP A 70 -10.90 -20.15 17.77
CA ASP A 70 -11.18 -18.88 18.44
C ASP A 70 -10.33 -17.77 17.82
N VAL A 71 -10.98 -16.75 17.25
CA VAL A 71 -10.31 -15.67 16.53
C VAL A 71 -9.47 -14.79 17.46
N GLY A 72 -10.00 -14.42 18.63
CA GLY A 72 -9.32 -13.51 19.55
C GLY A 72 -8.11 -14.16 20.22
N ALA A 73 -8.26 -15.41 20.68
CA ALA A 73 -7.16 -16.14 21.28
C ALA A 73 -6.06 -16.46 20.26
N SER A 74 -6.44 -16.81 19.02
CA SER A 74 -5.45 -17.09 17.96
C SER A 74 -4.75 -15.82 17.49
N ALA A 75 -5.46 -14.70 17.37
CA ALA A 75 -4.88 -13.39 17.09
C ALA A 75 -3.76 -13.04 18.10
N ALA A 76 -4.02 -13.18 19.40
CA ALA A 76 -3.02 -12.91 20.44
C ALA A 76 -1.78 -13.83 20.34
N ARG A 77 -1.98 -15.12 20.04
CA ARG A 77 -0.86 -16.07 19.84
C ARG A 77 -0.05 -15.75 18.59
N ILE A 78 -0.71 -15.33 17.51
CA ILE A 78 -0.05 -14.89 16.28
C ILE A 78 0.78 -13.63 16.55
N GLU A 79 0.24 -12.64 17.27
CA GLU A 79 0.97 -11.42 17.65
C GLU A 79 2.26 -11.74 18.43
N GLU A 80 2.19 -12.66 19.39
CA GLU A 80 3.36 -13.11 20.14
C GLU A 80 4.37 -13.83 19.25
N THR A 81 3.89 -14.68 18.35
CA THR A 81 4.73 -15.43 17.40
C THR A 81 5.45 -14.49 16.45
N VAL A 82 4.78 -13.46 15.93
CA VAL A 82 5.38 -12.44 15.06
C VAL A 82 6.52 -11.71 15.78
N LYS A 83 6.31 -11.31 17.03
CA LYS A 83 7.34 -10.65 17.86
C LYS A 83 8.55 -11.56 18.11
N LYS A 84 8.31 -12.86 18.39
CA LYS A 84 9.38 -13.85 18.57
C LYS A 84 10.25 -14.02 17.33
N HIS A 85 9.68 -13.84 16.14
CA HIS A 85 10.40 -13.92 14.87
C HIS A 85 10.96 -12.56 14.40
N GLY A 86 11.12 -11.59 15.31
CA GLY A 86 11.66 -10.27 14.99
C GLY A 86 10.84 -9.47 13.98
N GLY A 87 9.57 -9.85 13.79
CA GLY A 87 8.63 -9.16 12.93
C GLY A 87 7.74 -8.19 13.71
N TYR A 88 6.94 -7.45 12.96
CA TYR A 88 5.93 -6.56 13.53
C TYR A 88 4.68 -6.53 12.64
N ILE A 89 3.56 -6.15 13.24
CA ILE A 89 2.29 -6.00 12.55
C ILE A 89 2.19 -4.57 12.03
N SER A 90 2.05 -4.43 10.72
CA SER A 90 1.87 -3.16 10.04
C SER A 90 0.41 -2.71 10.01
N SER A 91 -0.53 -3.66 10.01
CA SER A 91 -1.97 -3.39 10.02
C SER A 91 -2.71 -4.59 10.61
N GLN A 92 -3.78 -4.31 11.35
CA GLN A 92 -4.66 -5.29 11.97
C GLN A 92 -6.08 -4.76 11.90
N GLU A 93 -6.96 -5.52 11.26
CA GLU A 93 -8.38 -5.17 11.10
C GLU A 93 -9.25 -6.33 11.57
N LEU A 94 -10.19 -6.06 12.48
CA LEU A 94 -11.13 -7.05 12.99
C LEU A 94 -12.47 -6.86 12.28
N ASN A 95 -12.85 -7.82 11.44
CA ASN A 95 -14.20 -7.87 10.91
C ASN A 95 -15.08 -8.71 11.84
N ASN A 96 -16.07 -8.05 12.43
CA ASN A 96 -17.08 -8.69 13.25
C ASN A 96 -18.46 -8.35 12.72
N SER A 97 -19.07 -9.31 12.04
CA SER A 97 -20.42 -9.24 11.51
C SER A 97 -21.27 -10.37 12.05
N SER A 98 -22.60 -10.30 11.86
CA SER A 98 -23.50 -11.39 12.29
C SER A 98 -23.22 -12.75 11.64
N TYR A 99 -22.47 -12.77 10.53
CA TYR A 99 -22.19 -13.98 9.74
C TYR A 99 -20.72 -14.39 9.73
N GLU A 100 -19.82 -13.48 10.08
CA GLU A 100 -18.38 -13.68 9.95
C GLU A 100 -17.62 -12.95 11.06
N LEU A 101 -16.68 -13.66 11.66
CA LEU A 101 -15.68 -13.12 12.57
C LEU A 101 -14.31 -13.49 12.02
N ASN A 102 -13.54 -12.51 11.57
CA ASN A 102 -12.19 -12.72 11.07
C ASN A 102 -11.27 -11.55 11.46
N THR A 103 -9.97 -11.80 11.48
CA THR A 103 -8.96 -10.75 11.68
C THR A 103 -7.98 -10.79 10.51
N HIS A 104 -7.78 -9.64 9.87
CA HIS A 104 -6.82 -9.46 8.81
C HIS A 104 -5.54 -8.84 9.36
N PHE A 105 -4.40 -9.48 9.09
CA PHE A 105 -3.08 -9.00 9.50
C PHE A 105 -2.20 -8.70 8.30
N VAL A 106 -1.47 -7.59 8.35
CA VAL A 106 -0.34 -7.30 7.48
C VAL A 106 0.92 -7.34 8.32
N ILE A 107 1.76 -8.35 8.11
CA ILE A 107 2.97 -8.61 8.92
C ILE A 107 4.21 -8.31 8.10
N ARG A 108 5.20 -7.65 8.71
CA ARG A 108 6.56 -7.53 8.17
C ARG A 108 7.54 -8.29 9.04
N VAL A 109 8.40 -9.07 8.41
CA VAL A 109 9.37 -9.97 9.08
C VAL A 109 10.65 -10.05 8.25
N PRO A 110 11.83 -10.27 8.86
CA PRO A 110 13.05 -10.53 8.11
C PRO A 110 12.88 -11.71 7.13
N ASN A 111 13.44 -11.59 5.92
CA ASN A 111 13.27 -12.57 4.84
C ASN A 111 13.60 -14.02 5.27
N GLN A 112 14.66 -14.18 6.08
CA GLN A 112 15.14 -15.46 6.60
C GLN A 112 14.14 -16.16 7.54
N GLN A 113 13.21 -15.41 8.13
CA GLN A 113 12.26 -15.93 9.12
C GLN A 113 10.84 -16.11 8.57
N LEU A 114 10.60 -15.75 7.30
CA LEU A 114 9.28 -15.84 6.68
C LEU A 114 8.75 -17.28 6.73
N ASP A 115 9.55 -18.26 6.35
CA ASP A 115 9.11 -19.66 6.27
C ASP A 115 8.80 -20.22 7.66
N SER A 116 9.66 -19.97 8.65
CA SER A 116 9.43 -20.39 10.05
C SER A 116 8.18 -19.74 10.65
N LEU A 117 7.91 -18.47 10.32
CA LEU A 117 6.71 -17.77 10.75
C LEU A 117 5.46 -18.39 10.13
N LEU A 118 5.47 -18.69 8.82
CA LEU A 118 4.35 -19.34 8.13
C LEU A 118 4.04 -20.72 8.71
N GLU A 119 5.06 -21.53 9.00
CA GLU A 119 4.88 -22.82 9.68
C GLU A 119 4.29 -22.65 11.07
N ALA A 120 4.74 -21.64 11.82
CA ALA A 120 4.25 -21.38 13.16
C ALA A 120 2.78 -20.93 13.18
N VAL A 121 2.41 -20.02 12.27
CA VAL A 121 1.02 -19.59 12.09
C VAL A 121 0.15 -20.74 11.58
N GLY A 122 0.68 -21.59 10.69
CA GLY A 122 -0.03 -22.75 10.15
C GLY A 122 -0.43 -23.78 11.20
N ARG A 123 0.28 -23.88 12.34
CA ARG A 123 -0.10 -24.76 13.46
C ARG A 123 -1.36 -24.32 14.20
N GLU A 124 -1.77 -23.06 14.08
CA GLU A 124 -3.02 -22.55 14.64
C GLU A 124 -4.24 -22.94 13.78
N ALA A 125 -4.01 -23.37 12.53
CA ALA A 125 -5.07 -23.75 11.62
C ALA A 125 -5.83 -24.97 12.13
N THR A 126 -7.15 -24.87 12.19
CA THR A 126 -8.05 -25.99 12.47
C THR A 126 -8.57 -26.53 11.15
N PHE A 127 -8.22 -27.77 10.81
CA PHE A 127 -8.79 -28.50 9.68
C PHE A 127 -10.04 -29.22 10.18
N THR A 128 -11.19 -28.57 10.07
CA THR A 128 -12.49 -29.17 10.41
C THR A 128 -13.23 -29.53 9.15
#